data_AF-A0A423VTE0-F1
#
_entry.id   AF-A0A423VTE0-F1
#
_cell.length_a   1.000
_cell.length_b   1.000
_cell.length_c   1.000
_cell.angle_alpha   90.00
_cell.angle_beta   90.00
_cell.angle_gamma   90.00
#
_symmetry.space_group_name_H-M   'P 1'
#
loop_
_entity.id
_entity.type
_entity.pdbx_description
1 polymer ?
#
loop_
_entity_poly.entity_id
_entity_poly.type
_entity_poly.pdbx_seq_one_letter_code
_entity_poly.pdbx_strand_id
1 'polypeptide(L)'
;MVAVTLLRGLKVSVSTLDAFLAAHGVDETYGAPPFTEDHPDKDAISVLLHTKLGPDADPQSMARVVIPQRRDMNRSAVAYVAYAWVMVFAHRQIQLDADLPVEAPATFEALCEEILGFSDDSAESVAGEGQRRLVPG
;
A
#
# COMPACT_ATOMS: atom_id res chain seq x y z
N MET A 1 14.44 17.15 3.83
CA MET A 1 15.06 15.87 3.44
C MET A 1 14.13 15.20 2.46
N VAL A 2 14.60 14.83 1.26
CA VAL A 2 13.80 14.07 0.29
C VAL A 2 14.04 12.60 0.59
N ALA A 3 12.98 11.88 0.91
CA ALA A 3 12.99 10.43 1.06
C ALA A 3 12.17 9.83 -0.08
N VAL A 4 12.68 8.76 -0.69
CA VAL A 4 11.95 7.99 -1.70
C VAL A 4 11.52 6.69 -1.06
N THR A 5 10.23 6.38 -1.11
CA THR A 5 9.72 5.07 -0.69
C THR A 5 9.51 4.22 -1.94
N LEU A 6 10.22 3.09 -2.01
CA LEU A 6 9.93 2.04 -2.97
C LEU A 6 8.99 1.06 -2.26
N LEU A 7 7.94 0.64 -2.96
CA LEU A 7 6.93 -0.27 -2.41
C LEU A 7 6.51 -1.30 -3.45
N ARG A 8 6.11 -2.47 -2.96
CA ARG A 8 5.33 -3.45 -3.72
C ARG A 8 4.03 -3.74 -2.98
N GLY A 9 2.96 -3.82 -3.75
CA GLY A 9 1.63 -4.09 -3.24
C GLY A 9 0.56 -3.57 -4.18
N LEU A 10 -0.63 -3.36 -3.61
CA LEU A 10 -1.81 -2.95 -4.33
C LEU A 10 -1.90 -1.42 -4.39
N LYS A 11 -2.10 -0.89 -5.60
CA LYS A 11 -2.51 0.50 -5.82
C LYS A 11 -4.03 0.54 -5.91
N VAL A 12 -4.68 1.38 -5.10
CA VAL A 12 -6.14 1.44 -5.00
C VAL A 12 -6.61 2.89 -4.86
N SER A 13 -7.87 3.17 -5.19
CA SER A 13 -8.46 4.47 -4.89
C SER A 13 -8.63 4.64 -3.38
N VAL A 14 -8.50 5.87 -2.89
CA VAL A 14 -8.77 6.18 -1.48
C VAL A 14 -10.21 5.84 -1.11
N SER A 15 -11.18 6.08 -1.99
CA SER A 15 -12.59 5.76 -1.72
C SER A 15 -12.84 4.26 -1.55
N THR A 16 -12.18 3.42 -2.34
CA THR A 16 -12.27 1.95 -2.19
C THR A 16 -11.60 1.49 -0.89
N LEU A 17 -10.44 2.06 -0.55
CA LEU A 17 -9.80 1.77 0.73
C LEU A 17 -10.68 2.19 1.91
N ASP A 18 -11.23 3.40 1.87
CA ASP A 18 -12.07 3.96 2.93
C ASP A 18 -13.37 3.13 3.09
N ALA A 19 -13.99 2.67 2.00
CA ALA A 19 -15.13 1.76 2.04
C ALA A 19 -14.78 0.41 2.70
N PHE A 20 -13.62 -0.16 2.36
CA PHE A 20 -13.11 -1.37 3.01
C PHE A 20 -12.89 -1.15 4.51
N LEU A 21 -12.23 -0.05 4.91
CA LEU A 21 -11.98 0.27 6.32
C LEU A 21 -13.29 0.43 7.11
N ALA A 22 -14.23 1.21 6.57
CA ALA A 22 -15.52 1.46 7.20
C ALA A 22 -16.33 0.16 7.38
N ALA A 23 -16.32 -0.74 6.40
CA ALA A 23 -16.97 -2.04 6.50
C ALA A 23 -16.39 -2.95 7.59
N HIS A 24 -15.13 -2.71 7.98
CA HIS A 24 -14.45 -3.42 9.07
C HIS A 24 -14.41 -2.62 10.38
N GLY A 25 -15.16 -1.53 10.49
CA GLY A 25 -15.25 -0.72 11.71
C GLY A 25 -13.97 0.05 12.04
N VAL A 26 -13.13 0.31 11.04
CA VAL A 26 -11.94 1.15 11.14
C VAL A 26 -12.25 2.52 10.51
N ASP A 27 -11.77 3.59 11.14
CA ASP A 27 -11.95 4.94 10.62
C ASP A 27 -11.34 5.10 9.22
N GLU A 28 -12.07 5.77 8.34
CA GLU A 28 -11.61 6.12 6.99
C GLU A 28 -10.36 7.00 7.03
N THR A 29 -9.51 6.88 6.00
CA THR A 29 -8.33 7.73 5.87
C THR A 29 -8.67 9.12 5.38
N TYR A 30 -9.77 9.29 4.62
CA TYR A 30 -10.10 10.52 3.92
C TYR A 30 -8.92 11.08 3.11
N GLY A 31 -8.04 10.21 2.62
CA GLY A 31 -6.83 10.58 1.88
C GLY A 31 -5.69 11.12 2.75
N ALA A 32 -5.74 10.96 4.07
CA ALA A 32 -4.65 11.27 5.00
C ALA A 32 -4.71 10.29 6.18
N PRO A 33 -3.91 9.20 6.19
CA PRO A 33 -4.02 8.18 7.21
C PRO A 33 -3.70 8.80 8.58
N PRO A 34 -4.43 8.42 9.65
CA PRO A 34 -4.15 8.93 10.98
C PRO A 34 -2.73 8.53 11.38
N PHE A 35 -1.88 9.53 11.66
CA PHE A 35 -0.53 9.29 12.13
C PHE A 35 -0.57 9.14 13.64
N THR A 36 -0.56 7.90 14.14
CA THR A 36 -0.40 7.64 15.58
C THR A 36 1.09 7.78 15.91
N GLU A 37 1.46 8.90 16.54
CA GLU A 37 2.84 9.18 16.97
C GLU A 37 3.44 8.04 17.83
N ASP A 38 2.59 7.28 18.52
CA ASP A 38 3.04 6.35 19.55
C ASP A 38 3.27 4.91 19.12
N HIS A 39 2.78 4.38 17.99
CA HIS A 39 3.23 3.05 17.51
C HIS A 39 2.78 2.74 16.08
N PRO A 40 3.72 2.52 15.13
CA PRO A 40 3.42 2.08 13.77
C PRO A 40 2.78 0.68 13.66
N ASP A 41 2.76 -0.07 14.76
CA ASP A 41 2.31 -1.47 14.80
C ASP A 41 0.99 -1.62 15.58
N LYS A 42 0.41 -0.50 16.03
CA LYS A 42 -0.81 -0.47 16.86
C LYS A 42 -1.91 0.40 16.28
N ASP A 43 -1.69 1.04 15.13
CA ASP A 43 -2.79 1.75 14.48
C ASP A 43 -3.84 0.75 13.96
N ALA A 44 -5.10 1.15 14.00
CA ALA A 44 -6.23 0.27 13.70
C ALA A 44 -6.18 -0.31 12.28
N ILE A 45 -5.61 0.45 11.33
CA ILE A 45 -5.47 0.03 9.94
C ILE A 45 -4.42 -1.09 9.86
N SER A 46 -3.22 -0.89 10.41
CA SER A 46 -2.19 -1.93 10.44
C SER A 46 -2.65 -3.17 11.21
N VAL A 47 -3.35 -3.02 12.34
CA VAL A 47 -3.93 -4.16 13.09
C VAL A 47 -4.93 -4.94 12.22
N LEU A 48 -5.82 -4.26 11.50
CA LEU A 48 -6.76 -4.89 10.58
C LEU A 48 -6.02 -5.66 9.49
N LEU A 49 -5.07 -5.02 8.80
CA LEU A 49 -4.33 -5.64 7.71
C LEU A 49 -3.54 -6.87 8.19
N HIS A 50 -2.90 -6.79 9.35
CA HIS A 50 -2.23 -7.93 9.97
C HIS A 50 -3.19 -9.07 10.32
N THR A 51 -4.35 -8.75 10.87
CA THR A 51 -5.37 -9.75 11.20
C THR A 51 -5.84 -10.48 9.94
N LYS A 52 -5.98 -9.76 8.83
CA LYS A 52 -6.37 -10.32 7.52
C LYS A 52 -5.29 -11.18 6.88
N LEU A 53 -4.02 -10.80 7.05
CA LEU A 53 -2.89 -11.61 6.57
C LEU A 53 -2.69 -12.91 7.36
N GLY A 54 -3.23 -12.98 8.59
CA GLY A 54 -3.20 -14.17 9.43
C GLY A 54 -1.91 -14.34 10.24
N PRO A 55 -1.87 -15.33 11.15
CA PRO A 55 -0.76 -15.56 12.06
C PRO A 55 0.50 -16.12 11.39
N ASP A 56 0.37 -16.68 10.19
CA ASP A 56 1.47 -17.21 9.38
C ASP A 56 2.14 -16.13 8.52
N ALA A 57 1.64 -14.89 8.56
CA ALA A 57 2.32 -13.77 7.94
C ALA A 57 3.69 -13.58 8.61
N ASP A 58 4.75 -13.50 7.80
CA ASP A 58 6.09 -13.17 8.27
C ASP A 58 5.99 -11.92 9.17
N PRO A 59 6.57 -11.92 10.39
CA PRO A 59 6.64 -10.72 11.23
C PRO A 59 7.21 -9.50 10.51
N GLN A 60 7.98 -9.69 9.44
CA GLN A 60 8.49 -8.63 8.57
C GLN A 60 7.52 -8.23 7.44
N SER A 61 6.53 -9.05 7.09
CA SER A 61 5.44 -8.74 6.16
C SER A 61 4.35 -7.92 6.87
N MET A 62 4.70 -6.73 7.35
CA MET A 62 3.73 -5.83 7.98
C MET A 62 3.01 -5.01 6.90
N ALA A 63 1.88 -5.51 6.38
CA ALA A 63 1.15 -4.75 5.38
C ALA A 63 0.85 -3.33 5.86
N ARG A 64 1.15 -2.35 5.01
CA ARG A 64 1.09 -0.93 5.37
C ARG A 64 0.37 -0.11 4.32
N VAL A 65 -0.49 0.80 4.79
CA VAL A 65 -1.09 1.82 3.94
C VAL A 65 -0.12 2.99 3.75
N VAL A 66 0.10 3.37 2.51
CA VAL A 66 0.88 4.54 2.11
C VAL A 66 0.00 5.40 1.21
N ILE A 67 -0.33 6.62 1.66
CA ILE A 67 -1.04 7.62 0.86
C ILE A 67 -0.08 8.78 0.61
N PRO A 68 0.44 8.95 -0.62
CA PRO A 68 1.40 10.01 -0.91
C PRO A 68 0.80 11.39 -0.64
N GLN A 69 1.43 12.17 0.24
CA GLN A 69 1.08 13.57 0.44
C GLN A 69 2.07 14.45 -0.30
N ARG A 70 1.58 15.40 -1.11
CA ARG A 70 2.40 16.50 -1.63
C ARG A 70 2.04 17.75 -0.83
N ARG A 71 3.06 18.42 -0.28
CA ARG A 71 2.93 19.53 0.68
C ARG A 71 2.02 20.68 0.19
N ASP A 72 1.88 20.82 -1.13
CA ASP A 72 1.23 21.96 -1.79
C ASP A 72 0.09 21.54 -2.75
N MET A 73 -0.39 20.29 -2.72
CA MET A 73 -1.48 19.82 -3.58
C MET A 73 -2.59 19.13 -2.79
N ASN A 74 -3.76 18.99 -3.44
CA ASN A 74 -4.91 18.22 -2.94
C ASN A 74 -4.51 16.83 -2.43
N ARG A 75 -5.28 16.31 -1.46
CA ARG A 75 -5.14 14.94 -0.94
C ARG A 75 -5.08 13.95 -2.10
N SER A 76 -4.16 12.99 -2.05
CA SER A 76 -4.03 11.96 -3.07
C SER A 76 -5.35 11.18 -3.18
N ALA A 77 -5.84 10.99 -4.40
CA ALA A 77 -6.98 10.09 -4.67
C ALA A 77 -6.56 8.60 -4.66
N VAL A 78 -5.26 8.33 -4.51
CA VAL A 78 -4.67 7.00 -4.58
C VAL A 78 -4.02 6.65 -3.25
N ALA A 79 -4.29 5.44 -2.78
CA ALA A 79 -3.62 4.78 -1.69
C ALA A 79 -2.85 3.56 -2.20
N TYR A 80 -1.81 3.16 -1.46
CA TYR A 80 -1.07 1.93 -1.68
C TYR A 80 -1.17 1.07 -0.44
N VAL A 81 -1.56 -0.20 -0.60
CA VAL A 81 -1.45 -1.22 0.45
C VAL A 81 -0.22 -2.04 0.11
N ALA A 82 0.88 -1.83 0.82
CA ALA A 82 2.17 -2.45 0.53
C ALA A 82 2.39 -3.69 1.38
N TYR A 83 2.86 -4.80 0.79
CA TYR A 83 3.38 -5.96 1.53
C TYR A 83 4.88 -5.88 1.76
N ALA A 84 5.60 -5.12 0.92
CA ALA A 84 7.03 -4.87 1.06
C ALA A 84 7.33 -3.40 0.71
N TRP A 85 8.21 -2.77 1.47
CA TRP A 85 8.65 -1.40 1.21
C TRP A 85 10.06 -1.15 1.75
N VAL A 86 10.75 -0.17 1.15
CA VAL A 86 12.02 0.35 1.65
C VAL A 86 12.03 1.87 1.51
N MET A 87 12.45 2.55 2.58
CA MET A 87 12.67 4.00 2.55
C MET A 87 14.13 4.29 2.24
N VAL A 88 14.34 5.11 1.22
CA VAL A 88 15.65 5.49 0.70
C VAL A 88 15.91 6.95 1.05
N PHE A 89 16.74 7.15 2.07
CA PHE A 89 17.25 8.45 2.49
C PHE A 89 18.65 8.63 1.87
N ALA A 90 18.74 9.30 0.70
CA ALA A 90 19.94 9.48 -0.14
C ALA A 90 20.23 8.37 -1.18
N HIS A 91 21.30 8.52 -1.97
CA HIS A 91 21.70 7.55 -3.00
C HIS A 91 22.17 6.24 -2.36
N ARG A 92 21.28 5.26 -2.25
CA ARG A 92 21.57 3.87 -1.89
C ARG A 92 21.39 2.97 -3.11
N GLN A 93 22.32 2.05 -3.34
CA GLN A 93 22.10 0.94 -4.26
C GLN A 93 21.13 -0.05 -3.61
N ILE A 94 20.00 -0.29 -4.27
CA ILE A 94 18.96 -1.24 -3.83
C ILE A 94 19.12 -2.52 -4.63
N GLN A 95 19.20 -3.65 -3.95
CA GLN A 95 19.10 -4.97 -4.58
C GLN A 95 17.62 -5.35 -4.59
N LEU A 96 16.93 -5.03 -5.69
CA LEU A 96 15.47 -5.12 -5.75
C LEU A 96 14.90 -6.46 -5.29
N ASP A 97 15.48 -7.58 -5.68
CA ASP A 97 14.93 -8.90 -5.33
C ASP A 97 15.22 -9.31 -3.89
N ALA A 98 16.27 -8.74 -3.27
CA ALA A 98 16.63 -9.00 -1.87
C ALA A 98 15.94 -8.02 -0.90
N ASP A 99 15.83 -6.74 -1.31
CA ASP A 99 15.25 -5.67 -0.49
C ASP A 99 13.72 -5.52 -0.71
N LEU A 100 13.17 -5.93 -1.88
CA LEU A 100 11.73 -5.96 -2.18
C LEU A 100 11.35 -7.25 -2.93
N PRO A 101 10.98 -8.33 -2.20
CA PRO A 101 10.62 -9.61 -2.81
C PRO A 101 9.52 -9.46 -3.87
N VAL A 102 9.64 -10.17 -4.99
CA VAL A 102 8.71 -10.04 -6.13
C VAL A 102 7.37 -10.69 -5.86
N GLU A 103 7.40 -11.86 -5.22
CA GLU A 103 6.23 -12.66 -4.97
C GLU A 103 5.50 -12.14 -3.75
N ALA A 104 4.20 -11.88 -3.93
CA ALA A 104 3.32 -11.55 -2.82
C ALA A 104 3.02 -12.82 -2.02
N PRO A 105 2.89 -12.74 -0.70
CA PRO A 105 2.32 -13.83 0.09
C PRO A 105 0.92 -14.18 -0.41
N ALA A 106 0.55 -15.46 -0.43
CA ALA A 106 -0.79 -15.89 -0.86
C ALA A 106 -1.91 -15.23 -0.04
N THR A 107 -1.66 -14.97 1.25
CA THR A 107 -2.57 -14.25 2.13
C THR A 107 -2.76 -12.79 1.72
N PHE A 108 -1.77 -12.19 1.06
CA PHE A 108 -1.87 -10.84 0.52
C PHE A 108 -2.71 -10.77 -0.76
N GLU A 109 -2.68 -11.81 -1.61
CA GLU A 109 -3.54 -11.87 -2.79
C GLU A 109 -5.02 -11.91 -2.39
N ALA A 110 -5.37 -12.74 -1.41
CA ALA A 110 -6.74 -12.79 -0.86
C ALA A 110 -7.18 -11.44 -0.27
N LEU A 111 -6.28 -10.75 0.44
CA LEU A 111 -6.54 -9.39 0.93
C LEU A 111 -6.77 -8.40 -0.21
N CYS A 112 -6.02 -8.52 -1.32
CA CYS A 112 -6.22 -7.67 -2.49
C CYS A 112 -7.59 -7.89 -3.13
N GLU A 113 -8.00 -9.14 -3.30
CA GLU A 113 -9.34 -9.48 -3.81
C GLU A 113 -10.44 -8.92 -2.90
N GLU A 114 -10.27 -9.03 -1.58
CA GLU A 114 -11.22 -8.47 -0.62
C GLU A 114 -11.32 -6.94 -0.74
N ILE A 115 -10.19 -6.22 -0.76
CA ILE A 115 -10.17 -4.75 -0.90
C ILE A 115 -10.80 -4.32 -2.23
N LEU A 116 -10.45 -5.00 -3.32
CA LEU A 116 -11.01 -4.69 -4.64
C LEU A 116 -12.51 -5.01 -4.73
N GLY A 117 -13.05 -5.89 -3.88
CA GLY A 117 -14.49 -6.11 -3.75
C GLY A 117 -15.28 -4.86 -3.31
N PHE A 118 -14.60 -3.84 -2.75
CA PHE A 118 -15.18 -2.54 -2.39
C PHE A 118 -14.97 -1.48 -3.48
N SER A 119 -14.43 -1.84 -4.65
CA SER A 119 -14.39 -0.92 -5.78
C SER A 119 -15.80 -0.72 -6.29
N ASP A 120 -16.26 0.52 -6.29
CA ASP A 120 -17.42 0.89 -7.08
C ASP A 120 -17.05 0.67 -8.56
N ASP A 121 -17.91 0.03 -9.36
CA ASP A 121 -17.69 -0.30 -10.80
C ASP A 121 -17.37 0.94 -11.67
N SER A 122 -17.42 2.12 -11.06
CA SER A 122 -17.16 3.45 -11.63
C SER A 122 -15.68 3.88 -11.61
N ALA A 123 -14.78 3.13 -10.93
CA ALA A 123 -13.38 3.51 -10.79
C ALA A 123 -12.48 2.75 -11.78
N GLU A 124 -12.09 3.46 -12.85
CA GLU A 124 -11.10 3.05 -13.83
C GLU A 124 -9.93 2.26 -13.21
N SER A 125 -9.78 1.01 -13.65
CA SER A 125 -8.59 0.18 -13.42
C SER A 125 -7.34 0.97 -13.81
N VAL A 126 -6.59 1.44 -12.81
CA VAL A 126 -5.26 2.03 -13.05
C VAL A 126 -4.26 0.89 -13.19
N ALA A 127 -4.38 0.17 -14.30
CA ALA A 127 -3.39 -0.79 -14.76
C ALA A 127 -2.02 -0.08 -14.85
N GLY A 128 -1.02 -0.66 -14.18
CA GLY A 128 0.33 -0.12 -14.15
C GLY A 128 0.92 -0.03 -15.57
N GLU A 129 1.21 1.18 -16.02
CA GLU A 129 2.08 1.40 -17.19
C GLU A 129 3.51 0.99 -16.83
N GLY A 130 3.77 -0.31 -17.02
CA GLY A 130 5.09 -0.93 -16.96
C GLY A 130 5.47 -1.60 -18.28
N GLN A 131 4.99 -1.10 -19.43
CA GLN A 131 5.41 -1.63 -20.73
C GLN A 131 6.79 -1.03 -21.08
N ARG A 132 7.86 -1.75 -20.72
CA ARG A 132 9.20 -1.50 -21.25
C ARG A 132 9.16 -1.67 -22.78
N ARG A 133 9.05 -0.56 -23.50
CA ARG A 133 9.26 -0.51 -24.94
C ARG A 133 10.75 -0.67 -25.20
N LEU A 134 11.18 -1.90 -25.49
CA LEU A 134 12.48 -2.14 -26.11
C LEU A 134 12.48 -1.43 -27.47
N VAL A 135 13.30 -0.40 -27.61
CA VAL A 135 13.61 0.24 -28.89
C VAL A 135 14.81 -0.51 -29.47
N PRO A 136 14.73 -1.14 -30.65
CA PRO A 136 15.91 -1.66 -31.32
C PRO A 136 16.66 -0.49 -31.96
N GLY A 137 17.96 -0.42 -31.71
CA GLY A 137 18.94 0.42 -32.40
C GLY A 137 20.13 -0.43 -32.80
#